data_AF-A0A8H8MGK0-F1
#
_entry.id   AF-A0A8H8MGK0-F1
#
_cell.length_a   1.000
_cell.length_b   1.000
_cell.length_c   1.000
_cell.angle_alpha   90.00
_cell.angle_beta   90.00
_cell.angle_gamma   90.00
#
_symmetry.space_group_name_H-M   'P 1'
#
loop_
_entity.id
_entity.type
_entity.pdbx_description
1 polymer ?
#
loop_
_entity_poly.entity_id
_entity_poly.type
_entity_poly.pdbx_seq_one_letter_code
_entity_poly.pdbx_strand_id
1 'polypeptide(L)'
;MKTIRYIYSGESAIATGARSLKARHAHSKIWQANKVTPSVVALAVTAIQFVLSGNSSFEQSTANMNYLDFYFARLRLMEAVYEDHPDTFDDLMTYFNRSVLPTLYPPKGEEMPYEHGAIPPPDAGMTQSDVAFMEGL
;
A
#
# COMPACT_ATOMS: atom_id res chain seq x y z
N MET A 1 -6.24 -5.52 6.08
CA MET A 1 -4.91 -5.61 5.42
C MET A 1 -4.98 -5.89 3.92
N LYS A 2 -5.73 -6.91 3.48
CA LYS A 2 -5.80 -7.33 2.06
C LYS A 2 -6.10 -6.17 1.09
N THR A 3 -7.05 -5.29 1.41
CA THR A 3 -7.38 -4.11 0.59
C THR A 3 -6.21 -3.12 0.46
N ILE A 4 -5.48 -2.84 1.54
CA ILE A 4 -4.32 -1.93 1.50
C ILE A 4 -3.17 -2.57 0.72
N ARG A 5 -2.94 -3.88 0.88
CA ARG A 5 -1.96 -4.64 0.08
C ARG A 5 -2.33 -4.64 -1.41
N TYR A 6 -3.62 -4.74 -1.73
CA TYR A 6 -4.10 -4.62 -3.10
C TYR A 6 -3.80 -3.24 -3.69
N ILE A 7 -4.08 -2.17 -2.95
CA ILE A 7 -3.77 -0.78 -3.37
C ILE A 7 -2.27 -0.62 -3.67
N TYR A 8 -1.38 -1.14 -2.81
CA TYR A 8 0.06 -0.92 -2.93
C TYR A 8 0.78 -1.89 -3.87
N SER A 9 0.32 -3.13 -3.97
CA SER A 9 1.09 -4.24 -4.55
C SER A 9 0.27 -5.10 -5.53
N GLY A 10 -1.00 -4.76 -5.75
CA GLY A 10 -1.90 -5.47 -6.67
C GLY A 10 -2.40 -6.82 -6.14
N GLU A 11 -3.14 -7.55 -6.97
CA GLU A 11 -3.80 -8.83 -6.61
C GLU A 11 -2.81 -9.87 -6.08
N SER A 12 -1.62 -9.93 -6.67
CA SER A 12 -0.61 -10.93 -6.29
C SER A 12 -0.22 -10.87 -4.81
N ALA A 13 -0.27 -9.69 -4.19
CA ALA A 13 0.11 -9.49 -2.79
C ALA A 13 -1.01 -9.78 -1.78
N ILE A 14 -2.24 -10.05 -2.25
CA ILE A 14 -3.36 -10.42 -1.39
C ILE A 14 -3.16 -11.82 -0.81
N ALA A 15 -2.71 -12.78 -1.65
CA ALA A 15 -2.60 -14.18 -1.29
C ALA A 15 -1.29 -14.52 -0.57
N THR A 16 -0.16 -13.99 -1.05
CA THR A 16 1.18 -14.34 -0.57
C THR A 16 1.72 -13.37 0.47
N GLY A 17 1.11 -12.19 0.62
CA GLY A 17 1.63 -11.11 1.46
C GLY A 17 2.92 -10.46 0.96
N ALA A 18 3.45 -10.93 -0.17
CA ALA A 18 4.64 -10.42 -0.83
C ALA A 18 4.36 -10.17 -2.31
N ARG A 19 5.03 -9.18 -2.89
CA ARG A 19 4.93 -8.92 -4.33
C ARG A 19 5.51 -10.10 -5.10
N SER A 20 4.84 -10.50 -6.19
CA SER A 20 5.42 -11.44 -7.15
C SER A 20 6.65 -10.84 -7.83
N LEU A 21 7.77 -11.56 -7.84
CA LEU A 21 9.00 -11.17 -8.55
C LEU A 21 8.77 -10.93 -10.06
N LYS A 22 7.70 -11.50 -10.64
CA LYS A 22 7.32 -11.34 -12.05
C LYS A 22 6.44 -10.11 -12.32
N ALA A 23 5.95 -9.42 -11.29
CA ALA A 23 5.13 -8.23 -11.48
C ALA A 23 6.00 -7.10 -12.01
N ARG A 24 5.81 -6.67 -13.27
CA ARG A 24 6.66 -5.65 -13.93
C ARG A 24 6.64 -4.28 -13.24
N HIS A 25 5.57 -3.95 -12.51
CA HIS A 25 5.45 -2.69 -11.77
C HIS A 25 4.93 -2.92 -10.36
N ALA A 26 5.57 -2.32 -9.36
CA ALA A 26 4.97 -2.16 -8.04
C ALA A 26 4.14 -0.89 -8.07
N HIS A 27 2.84 -0.94 -7.74
CA HIS A 27 2.02 0.27 -7.66
C HIS A 27 2.60 1.26 -6.65
N SER A 28 3.22 0.78 -5.56
CA SER A 28 3.97 1.61 -4.62
C SER A 28 5.10 2.44 -5.27
N LYS A 29 5.80 1.91 -6.29
CA LYS A 29 6.81 2.68 -7.05
C LYS A 29 6.17 3.70 -7.99
N ILE A 30 5.03 3.36 -8.60
CA ILE A 30 4.27 4.28 -9.45
C ILE A 30 3.71 5.43 -8.60
N TRP A 31 3.28 5.14 -7.37
CA TRP A 31 2.61 6.09 -6.48
C TRP A 31 3.59 6.75 -5.49
N GLN A 32 4.90 6.44 -5.60
CA GLN A 32 5.96 6.84 -4.67
C GLN A 32 5.59 6.65 -3.18
N ALA A 33 4.80 5.61 -2.91
CA ALA A 33 4.18 5.39 -1.62
C ALA A 33 5.07 4.47 -0.78
N ASN A 34 5.93 5.09 0.02
CA ASN A 34 6.92 4.39 0.85
C ASN A 34 6.38 4.06 2.25
N LYS A 35 5.18 4.57 2.59
CA LYS A 35 4.49 4.35 3.86
C LYS A 35 2.98 4.29 3.64
N VAL A 36 2.28 3.51 4.46
CA VAL A 36 0.84 3.57 4.63
C VAL A 36 0.52 4.86 5.41
N THR A 37 -0.29 5.73 4.80
CA THR A 37 -0.74 6.99 5.40
C THR A 37 -2.19 6.88 5.89
N PRO A 38 -2.65 7.77 6.79
CA PRO A 38 -4.06 7.82 7.18
C PRO A 38 -5.00 7.96 5.96
N SER A 39 -4.62 8.75 4.96
CA SER A 39 -5.38 8.87 3.70
C SER A 39 -5.57 7.54 2.99
N VAL A 40 -4.55 6.69 2.95
CA VAL A 40 -4.66 5.35 2.36
C VAL A 40 -5.59 4.45 3.18
N VAL A 41 -5.54 4.57 4.52
CA VAL A 41 -6.45 3.82 5.39
C VAL A 41 -7.90 4.28 5.17
N ALA A 42 -8.15 5.59 5.11
CA ALA A 42 -9.47 6.15 4.77
C ALA A 42 -9.97 5.67 3.41
N LEU A 43 -9.10 5.67 2.39
CA LEU A 43 -9.45 5.19 1.06
C LEU A 43 -9.81 3.70 1.07
N ALA A 44 -9.03 2.88 1.77
CA ALA A 44 -9.29 1.44 1.89
C ALA A 44 -10.63 1.16 2.58
N VAL A 45 -10.96 1.90 3.65
CA VAL A 45 -12.27 1.80 4.32
C VAL A 45 -13.41 2.23 3.39
N THR A 46 -13.20 3.31 2.64
CA THR A 46 -14.20 3.82 1.66
C THR A 46 -14.45 2.80 0.54
N ALA A 47 -13.38 2.16 0.03
CA ALA A 47 -13.50 1.11 -0.98
C ALA A 47 -14.20 -0.14 -0.44
N ILE A 48 -13.92 -0.56 0.79
CA ILE A 48 -14.64 -1.67 1.44
C ILE A 48 -16.12 -1.33 1.56
N GLN A 49 -16.44 -0.12 2.02
CA GLN A 49 -17.83 0.33 2.14
C GLN A 49 -18.55 0.33 0.80
N PHE A 50 -17.89 0.76 -0.27
CA PHE A 50 -18.46 0.68 -1.62
C PHE A 50 -18.80 -0.76 -2.02
N VAL A 51 -17.87 -1.69 -1.87
CA VAL A 51 -18.11 -3.11 -2.20
C VAL A 51 -19.28 -3.68 -1.39
N LEU A 52 -19.38 -3.33 -0.11
CA LEU A 52 -20.46 -3.79 0.77
C LEU A 52 -21.81 -3.12 0.49
N SER A 53 -21.81 -1.92 -0.08
CA SER A 53 -23.05 -1.20 -0.42
C SER A 53 -23.83 -1.84 -1.57
N GLY A 54 -23.17 -2.63 -2.41
CA GLY A 54 -23.76 -3.19 -3.63
C GLY A 54 -24.00 -2.15 -4.73
N ASN A 55 -23.44 -0.94 -4.63
CA ASN A 55 -23.54 0.07 -5.69
C ASN A 55 -22.85 -0.42 -6.97
N SER A 56 -23.47 -0.13 -8.12
CA SER A 56 -22.99 -0.56 -9.44
C SER A 56 -21.75 0.21 -9.93
N SER A 57 -21.53 1.43 -9.43
CA SER A 57 -20.41 2.29 -9.82
C SER A 57 -19.81 3.03 -8.62
N PHE A 58 -18.48 3.16 -8.62
CA PHE A 58 -17.74 3.94 -7.63
C PHE A 58 -17.63 5.41 -8.07
N GLU A 59 -18.78 6.07 -8.14
CA GLU A 59 -18.88 7.50 -8.42
C GLU A 59 -18.75 8.32 -7.14
N GLN A 60 -18.34 9.58 -7.27
CA GLN A 60 -18.13 10.49 -6.12
C GLN A 60 -19.35 10.53 -5.19
N SER A 61 -20.54 10.63 -5.77
CA SER A 61 -21.81 10.50 -5.07
C SER A 61 -22.73 9.62 -5.90
N THR A 62 -23.35 8.64 -5.26
CA THR A 62 -24.47 7.89 -5.82
C THR A 62 -25.77 8.38 -5.20
N ALA A 63 -26.90 7.84 -5.66
CA ALA A 63 -28.22 8.13 -5.08
C ALA A 63 -28.30 7.81 -3.56
N ASN A 64 -27.47 6.88 -3.09
CA ASN A 64 -27.55 6.33 -1.73
C ASN A 64 -26.37 6.77 -0.84
N MET A 65 -25.27 7.26 -1.40
CA MET A 65 -24.06 7.55 -0.63
C MET A 65 -23.13 8.55 -1.33
N ASN A 66 -22.61 9.52 -0.57
CA ASN A 66 -21.50 10.36 -1.01
C ASN A 66 -20.17 9.78 -0.50
N TYR A 67 -19.41 9.13 -1.39
CA TYR A 67 -18.15 8.48 -1.05
C TYR A 67 -17.05 9.48 -0.77
N LEU A 68 -17.09 10.66 -1.38
CA LEU A 68 -16.13 11.72 -1.10
C LEU A 68 -16.30 12.26 0.32
N ASP A 69 -17.53 12.57 0.71
CA ASP A 69 -17.83 13.02 2.07
C ASP A 69 -17.48 11.95 3.10
N PHE A 70 -17.77 10.68 2.77
CA PHE A 70 -17.43 9.55 3.63
C PHE A 70 -15.92 9.41 3.84
N TYR A 71 -15.14 9.55 2.77
CA TYR A 71 -13.68 9.55 2.83
C TYR A 71 -13.15 10.67 3.72
N PHE A 72 -13.61 11.91 3.53
CA PHE A 72 -13.17 13.05 4.35
C PHE A 72 -13.62 12.95 5.79
N ALA A 73 -14.83 12.44 6.06
CA ALA A 73 -15.29 12.19 7.43
C ALA A 73 -14.37 11.19 8.15
N ARG A 74 -13.88 10.16 7.46
CA ARG A 74 -12.92 9.19 8.02
C ARG A 74 -11.55 9.81 8.28
N LEU A 75 -11.08 10.69 7.39
CA LEU A 75 -9.86 11.44 7.63
C LEU A 75 -9.96 12.29 8.90
N ARG A 76 -11.00 13.09 9.04
CA ARG A 76 -11.24 13.91 10.24
C ARG A 76 -11.35 13.09 11.51
N LEU A 77 -11.97 11.91 11.44
CA LEU A 77 -12.04 11.00 12.58
C LEU A 77 -10.64 10.51 12.99
N MET A 78 -9.78 10.17 12.02
CA MET A 78 -8.40 9.76 12.32
C MET A 78 -7.55 10.91 12.86
N GLU A 79 -7.76 12.14 12.38
CA GLU A 79 -7.14 13.34 12.93
C GLU A 79 -7.54 13.53 14.41
N ALA A 80 -8.83 13.44 14.73
CA ALA A 80 -9.31 13.54 16.11
C ALA A 80 -8.72 12.44 17.01
N VAL A 81 -8.64 11.20 16.53
CA VAL A 81 -8.02 10.10 17.29
C VAL A 81 -6.52 10.33 17.51
N TYR A 82 -5.81 10.91 16.53
CA TYR A 82 -4.41 11.27 16.69
C TYR A 82 -4.23 12.39 17.72
N GLU A 83 -5.11 13.39 17.73
CA GLU A 83 -5.08 14.49 18.71
C GLU A 83 -5.34 14.00 20.13
N ASP A 84 -6.32 13.10 20.32
CA ASP A 84 -6.68 12.57 21.64
C ASP A 84 -5.70 11.48 22.15
N HIS A 85 -5.16 10.66 21.24
CA HIS A 85 -4.39 9.46 21.56
C HIS A 85 -3.20 9.23 20.60
N PRO A 86 -2.20 10.12 20.58
CA PRO A 86 -1.12 10.09 19.59
C PRO A 86 -0.31 8.80 19.62
N ASP A 87 0.07 8.31 20.80
CA ASP A 87 0.91 7.10 20.94
C ASP A 87 0.19 5.85 20.39
N THR A 88 -1.11 5.72 20.68
CA THR A 88 -1.92 4.59 20.19
C THR A 88 -2.09 4.66 18.67
N PHE A 89 -2.27 5.86 18.14
CA PHE A 89 -2.37 6.08 16.70
C PHE A 89 -1.05 5.72 15.99
N ASP A 90 0.09 6.15 16.52
CA ASP A 90 1.40 5.85 15.95
C ASP A 90 1.75 4.36 16.00
N ASP A 91 1.39 3.68 17.09
CA ASP A 91 1.52 2.22 17.20
C ASP A 91 0.67 1.51 16.15
N LEU A 92 -0.58 1.96 15.94
CA LEU A 92 -1.47 1.43 14.93
C LEU A 92 -0.88 1.64 13.52
N MET A 93 -0.41 2.85 13.21
CA MET A 93 0.20 3.16 11.92
C MET A 93 1.49 2.39 11.70
N THR A 94 2.29 2.16 12.74
CA THR A 94 3.47 1.30 12.70
C THR A 94 3.10 -0.13 12.37
N TYR A 95 2.07 -0.67 13.03
CA TYR A 95 1.53 -1.99 12.71
C TYR A 95 1.06 -2.08 11.26
N PHE A 96 0.37 -1.05 10.74
CA PHE A 96 -0.05 -1.01 9.35
C PHE A 96 1.14 -1.06 8.38
N ASN A 97 2.15 -0.23 8.62
CA ASN A 97 3.34 -0.16 7.79
C ASN A 97 4.13 -1.47 7.78
N ARG A 98 4.36 -2.10 8.93
CA ARG A 98 5.00 -3.43 8.99
C ARG A 98 4.22 -4.50 8.27
N SER A 99 2.89 -4.50 8.43
CA SER A 99 2.03 -5.53 7.86
C SER A 99 1.89 -5.42 6.34
N VAL A 100 1.93 -4.21 5.78
CA VAL A 100 1.76 -3.98 4.33
C VAL A 100 3.09 -3.92 3.60
N LEU A 101 4.11 -3.34 4.23
CA LEU A 101 5.43 -3.06 3.64
C LEU A 101 6.55 -3.68 4.50
N PRO A 102 6.55 -5.00 4.73
CA PRO A 102 7.51 -5.65 5.63
C PRO A 102 8.97 -5.49 5.21
N THR A 103 9.24 -5.33 3.91
CA THR A 103 10.61 -5.09 3.39
C THR A 103 11.16 -3.71 3.74
N LEU A 104 10.28 -2.71 3.94
CA LEU A 104 10.66 -1.35 4.34
C LEU A 104 10.55 -1.15 5.86
N TYR A 105 9.68 -1.92 6.51
CA TYR A 105 9.40 -1.88 7.94
C TYR A 105 9.45 -3.30 8.52
N PRO A 106 10.65 -3.85 8.79
CA PRO A 106 10.77 -5.19 9.36
C PRO A 106 10.15 -5.27 10.77
N PRO A 107 9.70 -6.47 11.20
CA PRO A 107 9.25 -6.68 12.57
C PRO A 107 10.37 -6.38 13.58
N LYS A 108 10.06 -5.75 14.71
CA LYS A 108 11.02 -5.59 15.81
C LYS A 108 11.32 -6.99 16.36
N GLY A 109 12.57 -7.47 16.18
CA GLY A 109 13.07 -8.72 16.76
C GLY A 109 13.44 -9.83 15.76
N GLU A 110 13.23 -9.63 14.46
CA GLU A 110 13.80 -10.50 13.43
C GLU A 110 15.02 -9.78 12.83
N GLU A 111 16.21 -10.12 13.32
CA GLU A 111 17.42 -9.96 12.51
C GLU A 111 17.17 -10.74 11.23
N MET A 112 16.98 -10.03 10.12
CA MET A 112 16.92 -10.64 8.80
C MET A 112 18.18 -11.51 8.66
N PRO A 113 18.09 -12.82 8.42
CA PRO A 113 19.27 -13.57 8.02
C PRO A 113 19.75 -12.90 6.74
N TYR A 114 20.93 -12.30 6.80
CA TYR A 114 21.64 -11.79 5.64
C TYR A 114 21.89 -12.98 4.70
N GLU A 115 20.94 -13.30 3.83
CA GLU A 115 21.22 -14.06 2.63
C GLU A 115 21.68 -13.08 1.55
N HIS A 116 22.93 -13.28 1.13
CA HIS A 116 23.61 -12.63 0.03
C HIS A 116 22.70 -12.29 -1.16
N GLY A 117 22.30 -11.04 -1.26
CA GLY A 117 21.63 -10.49 -2.42
C GLY A 117 21.69 -8.98 -2.33
N ALA A 118 22.78 -8.40 -2.82
CA ALA A 118 23.06 -6.98 -2.80
C ALA A 118 21.82 -6.14 -3.16
N ILE A 119 21.54 -5.13 -2.34
CA ILE A 119 20.69 -4.00 -2.72
C ILE A 119 21.36 -3.40 -3.96
N PRO A 120 20.74 -3.42 -5.16
CA PRO A 120 21.34 -2.75 -6.29
C PRO A 120 21.40 -1.26 -5.93
N PRO A 121 22.56 -0.60 -6.12
CA PRO A 121 22.70 0.82 -5.82
C PRO A 121 21.69 1.64 -6.62
N PRO A 122 21.31 2.83 -6.15
CA PRO A 122 20.27 3.67 -6.75
C PRO A 122 20.55 4.12 -8.19
N ASP A 123 21.75 3.84 -8.73
CA ASP A 123 22.18 4.11 -10.11
C ASP A 123 22.39 2.83 -10.95
N ALA A 124 21.69 1.73 -10.65
CA ALA A 124 21.65 0.60 -11.57
C ALA A 124 20.89 0.97 -12.86
N GLY A 125 21.60 1.64 -13.78
CA GLY A 125 21.21 1.79 -15.17
C GLY A 125 20.97 0.43 -15.85
N MET A 126 20.41 0.48 -17.07
CA MET A 126 19.97 -0.67 -17.87
C MET A 126 20.76 -1.94 -17.61
N THR A 127 20.05 -2.98 -17.19
CA THR A 127 20.62 -4.31 -16.99
C THR A 127 20.99 -4.94 -18.33
N GLN A 128 21.93 -5.89 -18.36
CA GLN A 128 22.28 -6.63 -19.59
C GLN A 128 21.05 -7.28 -20.25
N SER A 129 20.03 -7.62 -19.46
CA SER A 129 18.74 -8.10 -19.95
C SER A 129 17.94 -7.02 -20.70
N ASP A 130 18.07 -5.75 -20.33
CA ASP A 130 17.43 -4.63 -21.04
C ASP A 130 18.13 -4.37 -22.40
N VAL A 131 19.45 -4.54 -22.46
CA VAL A 131 20.24 -4.43 -23.70
C VAL A 131 19.90 -5.56 -24.68
N ALA A 132 19.84 -6.80 -24.20
CA ALA A 132 19.48 -7.96 -25.02
C ALA A 132 18.06 -7.89 -25.61
N PHE A 133 17.14 -7.16 -24.95
CA PHE A 133 15.79 -6.92 -25.47
C PHE A 133 15.76 -5.86 -26.58
N MET A 134 16.59 -4.81 -26.47
CA MET A 134 16.66 -3.75 -27.48
C MET A 134 17.40 -4.20 -28.76
N GLU A 135 18.36 -5.11 -28.65
CA GLU A 135 19.09 -5.67 -29.80
C GLU A 135 18.33 -6.79 -30.53
N GLY A 136 17.19 -7.23 -29.99
CA GLY A 136 16.34 -8.29 -30.55
C GLY A 136 15.08 -7.79 -31.28
N LEU A 137 14.98 -6.49 -31.55
CA LEU A 137 13.94 -5.82 -32.37
C LEU A 137 14.55 -5.33 -33.69
#